data_AF-A0A2N9MR41-F1
#
_entry.id   AF-A0A2N9MR41-F1
#
_cell.length_a   1.000
_cell.length_b   1.000
_cell.length_c   1.000
_cell.angle_alpha   90.00
_cell.angle_beta   90.00
_cell.angle_gamma   90.00
#
_symmetry.space_group_name_H-M   'P 1'
#
loop_
_entity.id
_entity.type
_entity.pdbx_description
1 polymer ?
#
loop_
_entity_poly.entity_id
_entity_poly.type
_entity_poly.pdbx_seq_one_letter_code
_entity_poly.pdbx_strand_id
1 'polypeptide(L)'
;MEDDTHTVVATAGLPDLGGDDFDEILADLALETAGRAGERDSLSDAESFRLLEECRERKESLNPNTRRIIVDLEGVREGWGEVSVAVAPYYERCRPLVERTAEVVEELLAAHPGHSIETLYVTGGGRIPATPSKLCM
;
A
#
# COMPACT_ATOMS: atom_id res chain seq x y z
N MET A 1 -36.86 -3.56 -22.47
CA MET A 1 -35.38 -3.52 -22.44
C MET A 1 -35.04 -2.23 -21.75
N GLU A 2 -34.95 -2.29 -20.42
CA GLU A 2 -34.47 -1.16 -19.62
C GLU A 2 -32.96 -1.10 -19.81
N ASP A 3 -32.50 0.09 -20.16
CA ASP A 3 -31.09 0.41 -20.28
C ASP A 3 -30.54 0.49 -18.85
N ASP A 4 -29.62 -0.40 -18.49
CA ASP A 4 -28.89 -0.41 -17.20
C ASP A 4 -27.93 0.80 -17.16
N THR A 5 -28.48 2.02 -17.19
CA THR A 5 -27.71 3.26 -17.25
C THR A 5 -27.09 3.55 -15.89
N HIS A 6 -25.84 3.12 -15.71
CA HIS A 6 -25.05 3.47 -14.54
C HIS A 6 -24.58 4.93 -14.67
N THR A 7 -25.09 5.82 -13.82
CA THR A 7 -24.69 7.23 -13.79
C THR A 7 -23.75 7.48 -12.62
N VAL A 8 -22.56 8.00 -12.90
CA VAL A 8 -21.59 8.35 -11.87
C VAL A 8 -22.03 9.66 -11.20
N VAL A 9 -22.29 9.60 -9.88
CA VAL A 9 -22.76 10.75 -9.09
C VAL A 9 -21.60 11.63 -8.66
N ALA A 10 -20.47 11.03 -8.26
CA ALA A 10 -19.27 11.75 -7.85
C ALA A 10 -18.04 10.84 -7.94
N THR A 11 -16.87 11.42 -8.17
CA THR A 11 -15.58 10.70 -8.11
C THR A 11 -14.59 11.48 -7.28
N ALA A 12 -13.91 10.79 -6.36
CA ALA A 12 -12.75 11.29 -5.64
C ALA A 12 -11.63 10.24 -5.69
N GLY A 13 -10.40 10.70 -5.73
CA GLY A 13 -9.22 9.84 -5.71
C GLY A 13 -8.05 10.60 -5.12
N LEU A 14 -7.14 9.88 -4.47
CA LEU A 14 -5.85 10.40 -4.06
C LEU A 14 -4.87 10.10 -5.21
N PRO A 15 -4.47 11.10 -6.02
CA PRO A 15 -3.57 10.85 -7.15
C PRO A 15 -2.18 10.37 -6.70
N ASP A 16 -1.81 10.67 -5.45
CA ASP A 16 -0.52 10.32 -4.83
C ASP A 16 -0.64 9.12 -3.88
N LEU A 17 -1.65 8.26 -4.06
CA LEU A 17 -1.79 7.05 -3.26
C LEU A 17 -2.05 5.82 -4.14
N GLY A 18 -0.99 5.06 -4.39
CA GLY A 18 -0.98 3.85 -5.19
C GLY A 18 -0.33 2.67 -4.49
N GLY A 19 -0.18 1.56 -5.22
CA GLY A 19 0.56 0.39 -4.74
C GLY A 19 2.02 0.71 -4.45
N ASP A 20 2.57 1.67 -5.18
CA ASP A 20 3.98 2.07 -5.13
C ASP A 20 4.35 2.72 -3.79
N ASP A 21 3.45 3.48 -3.15
CA ASP A 21 3.70 4.06 -1.82
C ASP A 21 3.88 2.98 -0.75
N PHE A 22 3.17 1.86 -0.88
CA PHE A 22 3.32 0.71 0.01
C PHE A 22 4.61 -0.06 -0.26
N ASP A 23 5.13 -0.03 -1.49
CA ASP A 23 6.42 -0.63 -1.86
C ASP A 23 7.58 0.22 -1.32
N GLU A 24 7.44 1.54 -1.42
CA GLU A 24 8.37 2.53 -0.86
C GLU A 24 8.52 2.37 0.66
N ILE A 25 7.40 2.26 1.39
CA ILE A 25 7.43 2.01 2.84
C ILE A 25 8.16 0.71 3.18
N LEU A 26 7.96 -0.35 2.40
CA LEU A 26 8.62 -1.63 2.63
C LEU A 26 10.12 -1.56 2.32
N ALA A 27 10.49 -0.88 1.24
CA ALA A 27 11.88 -0.64 0.86
C ALA A 27 12.63 0.12 1.96
N ASP A 28 12.07 1.21 2.47
CA ASP A 28 12.66 1.98 3.57
C ASP A 28 12.81 1.14 4.84
N LEU A 29 11.78 0.37 5.21
CA LEU A 29 11.85 -0.53 6.36
C LEU A 29 12.89 -1.64 6.19
N ALA A 30 13.05 -2.16 4.98
CA ALA A 30 14.07 -3.17 4.69
C ALA A 30 15.48 -2.59 4.88
N LEU A 31 15.74 -1.39 4.35
CA LEU A 31 17.02 -0.71 4.52
C LEU A 31 17.29 -0.31 5.97
N GLU A 32 16.30 0.22 6.68
CA GLU A 32 16.42 0.51 8.11
C GLU A 32 16.74 -0.74 8.93
N THR A 33 16.03 -1.85 8.67
CA THR A 33 16.25 -3.12 9.36
C THR A 33 17.63 -3.69 9.06
N ALA A 34 18.16 -3.45 7.86
CA ALA A 34 19.52 -3.81 7.47
C ALA A 34 20.59 -2.86 8.04
N GLY A 35 20.21 -1.75 8.70
CA GLY A 35 21.15 -0.73 9.19
C GLY A 35 21.70 0.18 8.07
N ARG A 36 21.00 0.25 6.94
CA ARG A 36 21.41 0.89 5.68
C ARG A 36 20.48 2.02 5.23
N ALA A 37 19.71 2.60 6.15
CA ALA A 37 18.76 3.68 5.83
C ALA A 37 19.44 4.85 5.08
N GLY A 38 20.69 5.19 5.43
CA GLY A 38 21.45 6.24 4.76
C GLY A 38 21.98 5.88 3.37
N GLU A 39 21.86 4.62 2.93
CA GLU A 39 22.28 4.20 1.59
C GLU A 39 21.17 4.37 0.54
N ARG A 40 19.94 4.71 0.94
CA ARG A 40 18.79 4.87 0.04
C ARG A 40 19.07 5.86 -1.09
N ASP A 41 19.58 7.04 -0.76
CA ASP A 41 19.90 8.10 -1.73
C ASP A 41 21.14 7.78 -2.59
N SER A 42 21.90 6.74 -2.21
CA SER A 42 23.08 6.28 -2.94
C SER A 42 22.79 5.16 -3.94
N LEU A 43 21.53 4.71 -4.01
CA LEU A 43 21.10 3.71 -4.98
C LEU A 43 21.01 4.36 -6.36
N SER A 44 21.56 3.68 -7.36
CA SER A 44 21.30 4.00 -8.76
C SER A 44 19.86 3.68 -9.14
N ASP A 45 19.35 4.27 -10.22
CA ASP A 45 17.99 4.01 -10.70
C ASP A 45 17.69 2.51 -10.87
N ALA A 46 18.67 1.74 -11.36
CA ALA A 46 18.53 0.29 -11.54
C ALA A 46 18.54 -0.50 -10.22
N GLU A 47 19.21 0.00 -9.18
CA GLU A 47 19.18 -0.60 -7.84
C GLU A 47 17.88 -0.26 -7.13
N SER A 48 17.45 1.00 -7.17
CA SER A 48 16.16 1.46 -6.64
C SER A 48 15.00 0.69 -7.28
N PHE A 49 15.02 0.50 -8.60
CA PHE A 49 14.02 -0.29 -9.30
C PHE A 49 13.97 -1.74 -8.81
N ARG A 50 15.13 -2.41 -8.69
CA ARG A 50 15.20 -3.79 -8.18
C ARG A 50 14.70 -3.92 -6.75
N LEU A 51 15.02 -2.94 -5.90
CA LEU A 51 14.53 -2.91 -4.51
C LEU A 51 13.00 -2.79 -4.46
N LEU A 52 12.42 -1.90 -5.26
CA LEU A 52 10.98 -1.70 -5.31
C LEU A 52 10.25 -2.91 -5.89
N GLU A 53 10.77 -3.53 -6.95
CA GLU A 53 10.20 -4.75 -7.53
C GLU A 53 10.22 -5.91 -6.52
N GLU A 54 11.34 -6.13 -5.81
CA GLU A 54 11.41 -7.14 -4.75
C GLU A 54 10.37 -6.85 -3.65
N CYS A 55 10.29 -5.59 -3.20
CA CYS A 55 9.30 -5.19 -2.20
C CYS A 55 7.87 -5.42 -2.69
N ARG A 56 7.59 -5.12 -3.96
CA ARG A 56 6.30 -5.33 -4.60
C ARG A 56 5.91 -6.80 -4.62
N GLU A 57 6.79 -7.68 -5.08
CA GLU A 57 6.54 -9.12 -5.09
C GLU A 57 6.27 -9.65 -3.67
N ARG A 58 7.06 -9.21 -2.69
CA ARG A 58 6.87 -9.62 -1.29
C ARG A 58 5.56 -9.08 -0.72
N LYS A 59 5.21 -7.82 -1.00
CA LYS A 59 3.93 -7.21 -0.62
C LYS A 59 2.76 -7.99 -1.22
N GLU A 60 2.82 -8.31 -2.52
CA GLU A 60 1.80 -9.07 -3.21
C GLU A 60 1.70 -10.52 -2.70
N SER A 61 2.75 -11.07 -2.10
CA SER A 61 2.76 -12.38 -1.45
C SER A 61 2.19 -12.39 -0.02
N LEU A 62 1.96 -11.21 0.58
CA LEU A 62 1.48 -11.12 1.96
C LEU A 62 0.10 -11.76 2.10
N ASN A 63 -0.07 -12.49 3.20
CA ASN A 63 -1.33 -13.06 3.62
C ASN A 63 -1.60 -12.67 5.08
N PRO A 64 -2.84 -12.84 5.58
CA PRO A 64 -3.22 -12.43 6.94
C PRO A 64 -2.41 -13.11 8.06
N ASN A 65 -1.75 -14.24 7.78
CA ASN A 65 -0.94 -14.97 8.76
C ASN A 65 0.56 -14.67 8.64
N THR A 66 0.98 -13.82 7.69
CA THR A 66 2.38 -13.43 7.52
C THR A 66 2.82 -12.57 8.72
N ARG A 67 3.87 -13.02 9.41
CA ARG A 67 4.45 -12.29 10.55
C ARG A 67 5.75 -11.56 10.20
N ARG A 68 6.45 -12.04 9.17
CA ARG A 68 7.72 -11.50 8.70
C ARG A 68 7.75 -11.49 7.18
N ILE A 69 8.39 -10.47 6.64
CA ILE A 69 8.67 -10.27 5.22
C ILE A 69 10.17 -10.47 5.08
N ILE A 70 10.58 -11.46 4.29
CA ILE A 70 11.98 -11.59 3.90
C ILE A 70 12.14 -10.76 2.63
N VAL A 71 13.13 -9.87 2.59
CA VAL A 71 13.45 -9.04 1.42
C VAL A 71 14.88 -9.38 1.03
N ASP A 72 15.07 -9.78 -0.23
CA ASP A 72 16.41 -10.05 -0.76
C ASP A 72 17.07 -8.74 -1.22
N LEU A 73 18.09 -8.29 -0.48
CA LEU A 73 18.88 -7.13 -0.85
C LEU A 73 20.13 -7.51 -1.64
N GLU A 74 20.52 -8.80 -1.68
CA GLU A 74 21.65 -9.28 -2.47
C GLU A 74 21.40 -9.05 -3.96
N GLY A 75 20.15 -9.27 -4.40
CA GLY A 75 19.70 -8.96 -5.75
C GLY A 75 19.71 -7.46 -6.09
N VAL A 76 19.75 -6.57 -5.09
CA VAL A 76 19.84 -5.11 -5.26
C VAL A 76 21.30 -4.69 -5.40
N ARG A 77 22.12 -5.00 -4.39
CA ARG A 77 23.56 -4.69 -4.37
C ARG A 77 24.30 -5.84 -3.70
N GLU A 78 25.34 -6.32 -4.37
CA GLU A 78 26.13 -7.46 -3.91
C GLU A 78 26.71 -7.20 -2.51
N GLY A 79 26.63 -8.20 -1.63
CA GLY A 79 27.06 -8.11 -0.23
C GLY A 79 26.05 -7.44 0.72
N TRP A 80 24.80 -7.26 0.29
CA TRP A 80 23.73 -6.76 1.15
C TRP A 80 22.96 -7.89 1.86
N GLY A 81 22.94 -9.08 1.27
CA GLY A 81 22.26 -10.26 1.83
C GLY A 81 20.75 -10.10 1.92
N GLU A 82 20.10 -10.95 2.72
CA GLU A 82 18.67 -10.88 2.96
C GLU A 82 18.35 -10.23 4.31
N VAL A 83 17.23 -9.52 4.39
CA VAL A 83 16.73 -8.91 5.62
C VAL A 83 15.33 -9.41 5.98
N SER A 84 15.10 -9.65 7.28
CA SER A 84 13.79 -10.06 7.79
C SER A 84 13.08 -8.90 8.49
N VAL A 85 12.14 -8.29 7.79
CA VAL A 85 11.30 -7.21 8.28
C VAL A 85 10.09 -7.78 9.01
N ALA A 86 9.76 -7.25 10.19
CA ALA A 86 8.51 -7.61 10.87
C ALA A 86 7.31 -6.95 10.17
N VAL A 87 6.20 -7.68 10.01
CA VAL A 87 5.01 -7.13 9.34
C VAL A 87 4.31 -6.04 10.16
N ALA A 88 4.37 -6.10 11.49
CA ALA A 88 3.74 -5.12 12.36
C ALA A 88 4.18 -3.66 12.08
N PRO A 89 5.48 -3.30 12.09
CA PRO A 89 5.92 -1.94 11.77
C PRO A 89 5.60 -1.53 10.33
N TYR A 90 5.53 -2.47 9.40
CA TYR A 90 5.06 -2.20 8.04
C TYR A 90 3.61 -1.72 8.05
N TYR A 91 2.70 -2.48 8.66
CA TYR A 91 1.30 -2.07 8.77
C TYR A 91 1.09 -0.76 9.55
N GLU A 92 1.88 -0.52 10.59
CA GLU A 92 1.87 0.74 11.33
C GLU A 92 2.21 1.94 10.42
N ARG A 93 3.21 1.81 9.53
CA ARG A 93 3.58 2.87 8.58
C ARG A 93 2.59 3.02 7.43
N CYS A 94 1.90 1.95 7.05
CA CYS A 94 0.85 1.97 6.04
C CYS A 94 -0.45 2.62 6.55
N ARG A 95 -0.70 2.60 7.87
CA ARG A 95 -1.96 3.09 8.45
C ARG A 95 -2.35 4.52 8.03
N PRO A 96 -1.47 5.54 8.07
CA PRO A 96 -1.84 6.91 7.70
C PRO A 96 -2.29 7.03 6.24
N LEU A 97 -1.73 6.22 5.35
CA LEU A 97 -2.12 6.18 3.94
C LEU A 97 -3.54 5.62 3.77
N VAL A 98 -3.88 4.59 4.55
CA VAL A 98 -5.23 3.99 4.56
C VAL A 98 -6.23 4.89 5.29
N GLU A 99 -5.81 5.63 6.31
CA GLU A 99 -6.67 6.62 6.97
C GLU A 99 -7.04 7.76 6.01
N ARG A 100 -6.09 8.25 5.21
CA ARG A 100 -6.37 9.25 4.17
C ARG A 100 -7.39 8.78 3.12
N THR A 101 -7.39 7.50 2.73
CA THR A 101 -8.41 7.01 1.79
C THR A 101 -9.80 7.03 2.41
N ALA A 102 -9.90 6.68 3.70
CA ALA A 102 -11.16 6.73 4.43
C ALA A 102 -11.69 8.16 4.55
N GLU A 103 -10.82 9.12 4.88
CA GLU A 103 -11.17 10.54 4.97
C GLU A 103 -11.75 11.07 3.64
N VAL A 104 -11.12 10.75 2.50
CA VAL A 104 -11.62 11.17 1.19
C VAL A 104 -13.00 10.58 0.87
N VAL A 105 -13.25 9.33 1.27
CA VAL A 105 -14.59 8.70 1.11
C VAL A 105 -15.61 9.39 2.01
N GLU A 106 -15.25 9.70 3.26
CA GLU A 106 -16.13 10.41 4.20
C GLU A 106 -16.46 11.83 3.72
N GLU A 107 -15.47 12.58 3.23
CA GLU A 107 -15.67 13.92 2.65
C GLU A 107 -16.58 13.89 1.42
N LEU A 108 -16.38 12.90 0.53
CA LEU A 108 -17.22 12.71 -0.65
C LEU A 108 -18.68 12.43 -0.25
N LEU A 109 -18.90 11.60 0.77
CA LEU A 109 -20.25 11.32 1.27
C LEU A 109 -20.88 12.54 1.95
N ALA A 110 -20.11 13.29 2.72
CA ALA A 110 -20.57 14.52 3.36
C ALA A 110 -20.98 15.59 2.33
N ALA A 111 -20.30 15.63 1.17
CA ALA A 111 -20.67 16.51 0.05
C ALA A 111 -21.96 16.07 -0.68
N HIS A 112 -22.41 14.82 -0.47
CA HIS A 112 -23.57 14.22 -1.12
C HIS A 112 -24.56 13.59 -0.11
N PRO A 113 -25.11 14.37 0.84
CA PRO A 113 -25.90 13.86 1.98
C PRO A 113 -27.24 13.20 1.59
N GLY A 114 -27.67 13.32 0.33
CA GLY A 114 -28.87 12.69 -0.20
C GLY A 114 -28.66 11.27 -0.75
N HIS A 115 -27.42 10.76 -0.73
CA HIS A 115 -27.06 9.46 -1.30
C HIS A 115 -26.45 8.57 -0.21
N SER A 116 -27.17 7.52 0.19
CA SER A 116 -26.65 6.46 1.07
C SER A 116 -25.88 5.41 0.25
N ILE A 117 -24.73 4.94 0.73
CA ILE A 117 -24.00 3.84 0.09
C ILE A 117 -24.78 2.54 0.31
N GLU A 118 -25.29 1.95 -0.76
CA GLU A 118 -25.90 0.61 -0.72
C GLU A 118 -24.85 -0.50 -0.95
N THR A 119 -23.75 -0.20 -1.66
CA THR A 119 -22.67 -1.15 -1.95
C THR A 119 -21.35 -0.43 -2.18
N LEU A 120 -20.30 -0.85 -1.48
CA LEU A 120 -18.92 -0.41 -1.73
C LEU A 120 -18.19 -1.46 -2.57
N TYR A 121 -17.80 -1.08 -3.79
CA TYR A 121 -17.00 -1.92 -4.66
C TYR A 121 -15.53 -1.50 -4.56
N VAL A 122 -14.72 -2.31 -3.89
CA VAL A 122 -13.28 -2.07 -3.73
C VAL A 122 -12.54 -2.76 -4.88
N THR A 123 -11.93 -1.97 -5.76
CA THR A 123 -11.04 -2.45 -6.81
C THR A 123 -9.61 -1.97 -6.54
N GLY A 124 -8.68 -2.90 -6.48
CA GLY A 124 -7.26 -2.61 -6.28
C GLY A 124 -6.49 -3.91 -6.26
N GLY A 125 -5.53 -4.06 -7.19
CA GLY A 125 -4.76 -5.29 -7.36
C GLY A 125 -3.69 -5.51 -6.29
N GLY A 126 -3.39 -4.50 -5.48
CA GLY A 126 -2.53 -4.64 -4.31
C GLY A 126 -3.30 -5.37 -3.20
N ARG A 127 -2.77 -6.50 -2.72
CA ARG A 127 -3.20 -7.07 -1.44
C ARG A 127 -2.78 -6.13 -0.31
N ILE A 128 -3.52 -5.03 -0.15
CA ILE A 128 -3.34 -4.08 0.95
C ILE A 128 -3.90 -4.76 2.21
N PRO A 129 -3.21 -4.69 3.36
CA PRO A 129 -3.73 -5.19 4.62
C PRO A 129 -5.10 -4.59 4.90
N ALA A 130 -6.08 -5.48 5.12
CA ALA A 130 -7.42 -5.08 5.46
C ALA A 130 -7.40 -4.16 6.68
N THR A 131 -7.94 -2.95 6.52
CA THR A 131 -8.34 -2.10 7.63
C THR A 131 -9.34 -2.89 8.49
N PRO A 132 -9.17 -2.94 9.83
CA PRO A 132 -10.15 -3.61 10.67
C PRO A 132 -11.49 -2.87 10.58
N SER A 133 -12.52 -3.65 10.29
CA SER A 133 -13.96 -3.48 10.55
C SER A 133 -14.37 -2.17 11.27
N LYS A 134 -14.35 -1.04 10.57
CA LYS A 134 -15.06 0.19 11.00
C LYS A 134 -15.90 0.86 9.94
N LEU A 135 -16.02 0.24 8.76
CA LEU A 135 -16.99 0.65 7.75
C LEU A 135 -18.27 -0.20 7.84
N CYS A 136 -18.89 -0.17 9.02
CA CYS A 136 -20.34 -0.38 9.13
C CYS A 136 -20.89 0.98 9.57
N MET A 137 -21.31 1.79 8.60
CA MET A 137 -22.44 2.69 8.80
C MET A 137 -23.68 2.00 8.27
#